data_AF-A0A956SM32-F1
#
_entry.id   AF-A0A956SM32-F1
#
_cell.length_a   1.000
_cell.length_b   1.000
_cell.length_c   1.000
_cell.angle_alpha   90.00
_cell.angle_beta   90.00
_cell.angle_gamma   90.00
#
_symmetry.space_group_name_H-M   'P 1'
#
loop_
_entity.id
_entity.type
_entity.pdbx_description
1 polymer ?
#
loop_
_entity_poly.entity_id
_entity_poly.type
_entity_poly.pdbx_seq_one_letter_code
_entity_poly.pdbx_strand_id
1 'polypeptide(L)'
;MNDEKFTGTTSGEAMKYKLFGLLQLMSIKSRYMTKGLRQRLQLVANMINLKGENIDVSGVKIKIKPNLPINTSDIIDQIVKAIDILPLETLLSWLPDIDDPGEEIKKLIEQNIELANKMGGEGASHDDLDDPPEEDEDEVSED
;
A
#
# COMPACT_ATOMS: atom_id res chain seq x y z
N MET A 1 -8.18 37.41 -10.06
CA MET A 1 -7.56 36.18 -9.52
C MET A 1 -6.75 35.51 -10.62
N ASN A 2 -5.64 36.11 -11.04
CA ASN A 2 -4.67 35.44 -11.89
C ASN A 2 -3.31 35.67 -11.24
N ASP A 3 -2.67 34.59 -10.84
CA ASP A 3 -1.34 34.62 -10.22
C ASP A 3 -0.35 34.28 -11.32
N GLU A 4 -0.05 35.25 -12.20
CA GLU A 4 0.84 35.04 -13.37
C GLU A 4 2.31 34.77 -12.96
N LYS A 5 2.63 34.89 -11.67
CA LYS A 5 3.92 34.48 -11.09
C LYS A 5 3.99 32.96 -10.82
N PHE A 6 2.99 32.19 -11.26
CA PHE A 6 2.90 30.72 -11.12
C PHE A 6 3.72 29.91 -12.14
N THR A 7 4.41 30.54 -13.09
CA THR A 7 4.96 29.85 -14.27
C THR A 7 6.30 29.14 -14.03
N GLY A 8 6.90 29.26 -12.84
CA GLY A 8 8.13 28.53 -12.49
C GLY A 8 7.81 27.28 -11.69
N THR A 9 7.85 26.10 -12.34
CA THR A 9 7.81 24.74 -11.75
C THR A 9 7.20 24.68 -10.35
N THR A 10 5.86 24.60 -10.28
CA THR A 10 5.10 24.41 -9.04
C THR A 10 5.49 23.07 -8.40
N SER A 11 6.60 23.04 -7.68
CA SER A 11 6.96 21.90 -6.86
C SER A 11 5.90 21.74 -5.78
N GLY A 12 5.60 20.50 -5.38
CA GLY A 12 4.68 20.23 -4.28
C GLY A 12 5.05 21.00 -3.00
N GLU A 13 6.34 21.32 -2.83
CA GLU A 13 6.87 22.15 -1.74
C GLU A 13 6.37 23.60 -1.80
N ALA A 14 6.40 24.25 -2.97
CA ALA A 14 5.94 25.63 -3.14
C ALA A 14 4.45 25.77 -2.83
N MET A 15 3.66 24.76 -3.19
CA MET A 15 2.22 24.74 -2.91
C MET A 15 1.91 24.57 -1.42
N LYS A 16 2.71 23.80 -0.66
CA LYS A 16 2.58 23.69 0.81
C LYS A 16 2.69 25.06 1.48
N TYR A 17 3.66 25.88 1.07
CA TYR A 17 3.83 27.23 1.62
C TYR A 17 2.61 28.12 1.35
N LYS A 18 2.02 28.03 0.16
CA LYS A 18 0.81 28.79 -0.17
C LYS A 18 -0.40 28.36 0.67
N LEU A 19 -0.50 27.08 1.01
CA LEU A 19 -1.59 26.53 1.81
C LEU A 19 -1.33 26.59 3.33
N PHE A 20 -0.15 27.01 3.78
CA PHE A 20 0.27 26.94 5.18
C PHE A 20 -0.72 27.63 6.15
N GLY A 21 -1.18 28.84 5.81
CA GLY A 21 -2.16 29.56 6.63
C GLY A 21 -3.50 28.82 6.75
N LEU A 22 -3.97 28.23 5.65
CA LEU A 22 -5.19 27.41 5.63
C LEU A 22 -5.01 26.12 6.43
N LEU A 23 -3.84 25.49 6.35
CA LEU A 23 -3.50 24.29 7.10
C LEU A 23 -3.48 24.55 8.61
N GLN A 24 -3.00 25.72 9.05
CA GLN A 24 -3.05 26.09 10.46
C GLN A 24 -4.48 26.25 10.97
N LEU A 25 -5.34 26.93 10.20
CA LEU A 25 -6.76 27.06 10.54
C LEU A 25 -7.46 25.69 10.54
N MET A 26 -7.12 24.84 9.57
CA MET A 26 -7.65 23.48 9.47
C MET A 26 -7.22 22.62 10.66
N SER A 27 -5.97 22.73 11.13
CA SER A 27 -5.46 22.03 12.31
C SER A 27 -6.26 22.37 13.58
N ILE A 28 -6.60 23.65 13.75
CA ILE A 28 -7.45 24.10 14.86
C ILE A 28 -8.86 23.49 14.74
N LYS A 29 -9.46 23.53 13.54
CA LYS A 29 -10.80 22.97 13.29
C LYS A 29 -10.84 21.45 13.44
N SER A 30 -9.82 20.73 12.96
CA SER A 30 -9.74 19.27 13.05
C SER A 30 -9.63 18.81 14.50
N ARG A 31 -8.93 19.57 15.36
CA ARG A 31 -8.89 19.32 16.81
C ARG A 31 -10.28 19.40 17.44
N TYR A 32 -11.05 20.45 17.14
CA TYR A 32 -12.43 20.57 17.64
C TYR A 32 -13.34 19.46 17.10
N MET A 33 -13.21 19.11 15.82
CA MET A 33 -13.97 18.03 15.19
C MET A 33 -13.66 16.68 15.83
N THR A 34 -12.38 16.39 16.10
CA THR A 34 -11.94 15.17 16.80
C THR A 34 -12.52 15.10 18.21
N LYS A 35 -12.53 16.22 18.95
CA LYS A 35 -13.15 16.29 20.27
C LYS A 35 -14.65 15.99 20.21
N GLY A 36 -15.37 16.60 19.26
CA GLY A 36 -16.80 16.36 19.07
C GLY A 36 -17.12 14.92 18.66
N LEU A 37 -16.33 14.33 17.76
CA LEU A 37 -16.47 12.94 17.35
C LEU A 37 -16.24 11.97 18.52
N ARG A 38 -15.21 12.19 19.35
CA ARG A 38 -14.99 11.38 20.56
C ARG A 38 -16.16 11.44 21.53
N GLN A 39 -16.68 12.64 21.79
CA GLN A 39 -17.85 12.82 22.65
C GLN A 39 -19.08 12.09 22.07
N ARG A 40 -19.31 12.20 20.76
CA ARG A 40 -20.40 11.49 20.10
C ARG A 40 -20.26 9.97 20.20
N LEU A 41 -19.05 9.44 20.03
CA LEU A 41 -18.75 8.02 20.19
C LEU A 41 -19.05 7.54 21.63
N GLN A 42 -18.66 8.31 22.64
CA GLN A 42 -18.97 8.02 24.04
C GLN A 42 -20.49 8.00 24.30
N LEU A 43 -21.23 8.96 23.76
CA LEU A 43 -22.69 9.00 23.89
C LEU A 43 -23.36 7.79 23.22
N VAL A 44 -22.90 7.40 22.03
CA VAL A 44 -23.40 6.22 21.32
C VAL A 44 -23.12 4.95 22.12
N ALA A 45 -21.90 4.79 22.65
CA ALA A 45 -21.57 3.64 23.47
C ALA A 45 -22.39 3.59 24.76
N ASN A 46 -22.61 4.72 25.43
CA ASN A 46 -23.49 4.78 26.60
C ASN A 46 -24.92 4.33 26.25
N MET A 47 -25.45 4.73 25.09
CA MET A 47 -26.77 4.31 24.64
C MET A 47 -26.84 2.80 24.38
N ILE A 48 -25.78 2.21 23.85
CA ILE A 48 -25.70 0.76 23.58
C ILE A 48 -25.52 -0.03 24.88
N ASN A 49 -24.69 0.47 25.80
CA ASN A 49 -24.51 -0.07 27.15
C ASN A 49 -25.83 -0.14 27.93
N LEU A 50 -26.71 0.86 27.76
CA LEU A 50 -28.05 0.83 28.34
C LEU A 50 -28.97 -0.26 27.75
N LYS A 51 -28.72 -0.71 26.52
CA LYS A 51 -29.48 -1.78 25.85
C LYS A 51 -28.96 -3.18 26.20
N GLY A 52 -27.87 -3.30 26.97
CA GLY A 52 -27.34 -4.56 27.47
C GLY A 52 -26.09 -5.09 26.76
N GLU A 53 -25.55 -4.37 25.77
CA GLU A 53 -24.28 -4.69 25.11
C GLU A 53 -23.15 -3.83 25.69
N ASN A 54 -22.00 -4.41 26.07
CA ASN A 54 -20.87 -3.63 26.58
C ASN A 54 -19.90 -3.27 25.44
N ILE A 55 -19.81 -1.99 25.09
CA ILE A 55 -18.90 -1.47 24.07
C ILE A 55 -17.96 -0.42 24.69
N ASP A 56 -16.65 -0.64 24.56
CA ASP A 56 -15.61 0.36 24.85
C ASP A 56 -15.14 1.05 23.56
N VAL A 57 -15.06 2.37 23.61
CA VAL A 57 -14.69 3.26 22.49
C VAL A 57 -13.35 3.95 22.72
N SER A 58 -12.70 3.69 23.86
CA SER A 58 -11.45 4.34 24.26
C SER A 58 -10.30 4.06 23.28
N GLY A 59 -10.31 2.90 22.61
CA GLY A 59 -9.32 2.49 21.63
C GLY A 59 -9.47 3.11 20.22
N VAL A 60 -10.54 3.85 19.94
CA VAL A 60 -10.81 4.34 18.57
C VAL A 60 -9.85 5.45 18.15
N LYS A 61 -9.05 5.20 17.11
CA LYS A 61 -8.18 6.18 16.47
C LYS A 61 -8.94 6.94 15.39
N ILE A 62 -9.06 8.25 15.54
CA ILE A 62 -9.70 9.14 14.55
C ILE A 62 -8.59 9.83 13.75
N LYS A 63 -8.51 9.56 12.45
CA LYS A 63 -7.57 10.22 11.52
C LYS A 63 -8.38 11.16 10.61
N ILE A 64 -8.05 12.45 10.60
CA ILE A 64 -8.59 13.43 9.64
C ILE A 64 -7.46 13.77 8.67
N LYS A 65 -7.54 13.30 7.42
CA LYS A 65 -6.56 13.57 6.38
C LYS A 65 -7.04 14.75 5.50
N PRO A 66 -6.24 15.82 5.33
CA PRO A 66 -6.58 16.88 4.39
C PRO A 66 -6.34 16.38 2.95
N ASN A 67 -7.21 16.79 2.02
CA ASN A 67 -6.98 16.53 0.61
C ASN A 67 -5.93 17.52 0.07
N LEU A 68 -4.66 17.12 0.11
CA LEU A 68 -3.54 17.90 -0.37
C LEU A 68 -2.96 17.28 -1.64
N PRO A 69 -2.54 18.10 -2.62
CA PRO A 69 -1.75 17.60 -3.74
C PRO A 69 -0.37 17.19 -3.23
N ILE A 70 -0.13 15.89 -3.25
CA ILE A 70 1.12 15.25 -2.84
C ILE A 70 1.77 14.62 -4.08
N ASN A 71 3.11 14.70 -4.15
CA ASN A 71 3.85 13.98 -5.18
C ASN A 71 4.28 12.62 -4.60
N THR A 72 3.57 11.55 -4.97
CA THR A 72 3.90 10.19 -4.52
C THR A 72 5.15 9.65 -5.20
N SER A 73 5.48 10.10 -6.42
CA SER A 73 6.70 9.69 -7.14
C SER A 73 7.95 10.08 -6.36
N ASP A 74 8.01 11.32 -5.85
CA ASP A 74 9.15 11.78 -5.07
C ASP A 74 9.34 10.97 -3.77
N ILE A 75 8.24 10.51 -3.16
CA ILE A 75 8.27 9.68 -1.95
C ILE A 75 8.78 8.28 -2.31
N ILE A 76 8.33 7.69 -3.42
CA ILE A 76 8.80 6.39 -3.89
C ILE A 76 10.30 6.45 -4.22
N ASP A 77 10.77 7.51 -4.88
CA ASP A 77 12.19 7.70 -5.17
C ASP A 77 13.04 7.81 -3.90
N GLN A 78 12.49 8.43 -2.84
CA GLN A 78 13.14 8.46 -1.52
C GLN A 78 13.17 7.08 -0.86
N ILE A 79 12.09 6.29 -0.98
CA ILE A 79 12.03 4.92 -0.45
C ILE A 79 13.07 4.04 -1.14
N VAL A 80 13.17 4.07 -2.46
CA VAL A 80 14.14 3.29 -3.23
C VAL A 80 15.57 3.61 -2.79
N LYS A 81 15.87 4.88 -2.54
CA LYS A 81 17.20 5.31 -2.03
C LYS A 81 17.49 4.85 -0.60
N ALA A 82 16.47 4.57 0.19
CA ALA A 82 16.59 4.20 1.60
C ALA A 82 16.39 2.70 1.87
N ILE A 83 16.15 1.89 0.83
CA ILE A 83 15.78 0.47 0.96
C ILE A 83 16.81 -0.38 1.69
N ASP A 84 18.10 -0.09 1.51
CA ASP A 84 19.21 -0.80 2.16
C ASP A 84 19.63 -0.19 3.51
N ILE A 85 19.01 0.92 3.90
CA ILE A 85 19.39 1.70 5.09
C ILE A 85 18.37 1.51 6.21
N LEU A 86 17.08 1.43 5.87
CA LEU A 86 15.98 1.36 6.82
C LEU A 86 15.15 0.09 6.64
N PRO A 87 14.57 -0.45 7.72
CA PRO A 87 13.61 -1.54 7.64
C PRO A 87 12.45 -1.19 6.71
N LEU A 88 12.00 -2.19 5.94
CA LEU A 88 10.94 -2.05 4.95
C LEU A 88 9.60 -1.58 5.55
N GLU A 89 9.32 -1.95 6.80
CA GLU A 89 8.16 -1.46 7.57
C GLU A 89 8.17 0.07 7.73
N THR A 90 9.33 0.63 8.06
CA THR A 90 9.51 2.08 8.23
C THR A 90 9.33 2.81 6.90
N LEU A 91 9.80 2.21 5.80
CA LEU A 91 9.71 2.79 4.46
C LEU A 91 8.27 2.83 3.94
N LEU A 92 7.53 1.74 4.11
CA LEU A 92 6.11 1.68 3.76
C LEU A 92 5.27 2.69 4.56
N SER A 93 5.64 2.96 5.82
CA SER A 93 4.97 3.97 6.64
C SER A 93 5.06 5.39 6.11
N TRP A 94 5.99 5.69 5.18
CA TRP A 94 6.08 7.01 4.56
C TRP A 94 4.99 7.25 3.51
N LEU A 95 4.40 6.19 2.98
CA LEU A 95 3.34 6.28 2.00
C LEU A 95 2.01 6.66 2.70
N PRO A 96 1.29 7.69 2.22
CA PRO A 96 0.13 8.23 2.92
C PRO A 96 -1.11 7.33 2.87
N ASP A 97 -1.16 6.38 1.95
CA ASP A 97 -2.32 5.50 1.71
C ASP A 97 -2.21 4.13 2.37
N ILE A 98 -1.07 3.83 3.00
CA ILE A 98 -0.84 2.57 3.72
C ILE A 98 -1.23 2.75 5.19
N ASP A 99 -2.23 2.00 5.65
CA ASP A 99 -2.71 2.09 7.04
C ASP A 99 -1.97 1.12 7.99
N ASP A 100 -1.61 -0.08 7.51
CA ASP A 100 -0.84 -1.07 8.26
C ASP A 100 0.31 -1.64 7.39
N PRO A 101 1.55 -1.14 7.56
CA PRO A 101 2.72 -1.64 6.86
C PRO A 101 2.98 -3.15 7.07
N GLY A 102 2.65 -3.68 8.26
CA GLY A 102 2.92 -5.08 8.59
C GLY A 102 2.04 -6.04 7.81
N GLU A 103 0.77 -5.69 7.55
CA GLU A 103 -0.11 -6.47 6.69
C GLU A 103 0.36 -6.48 5.24
N GLU A 104 0.88 -5.35 4.73
CA GLU A 104 1.38 -5.28 3.36
C GLU A 104 2.63 -6.12 3.14
N ILE A 105 3.52 -6.17 4.14
CA ILE A 105 4.70 -7.05 4.09
C ILE A 105 4.28 -8.52 4.01
N LYS A 106 3.28 -8.93 4.79
CA LYS A 106 2.76 -10.30 4.75
C LYS A 106 2.20 -10.64 3.36
N LYS A 107 1.43 -9.73 2.76
CA LYS A 107 0.91 -9.90 1.39
C LYS A 107 2.04 -10.04 0.37
N LEU A 108 3.12 -9.26 0.51
CA LEU A 108 4.28 -9.35 -0.36
C LEU A 108 5.00 -10.71 -0.24
N ILE A 109 5.16 -11.22 0.99
CA ILE A 109 5.75 -12.54 1.23
C ILE A 109 4.90 -13.64 0.61
N GLU A 110 3.57 -13.60 0.82
CA GLU A 110 2.63 -14.56 0.26
C GLU A 110 2.69 -14.55 -1.29
N GLN A 111 2.70 -13.37 -1.90
CA GLN A 111 2.89 -13.22 -3.35
C GLN A 111 4.20 -13.84 -3.83
N ASN A 112 5.31 -13.63 -3.14
CA ASN A 112 6.60 -14.21 -3.52
C ASN A 112 6.62 -15.74 -3.40
N ILE A 113 5.98 -16.31 -2.39
CA ILE A 113 5.84 -17.75 -2.22
C ILE A 113 4.97 -18.34 -3.34
N GLU A 114 3.84 -17.71 -3.67
CA GLU A 114 2.99 -18.13 -4.78
C GLU A 114 3.72 -18.09 -6.12
N LEU A 115 4.52 -17.03 -6.36
CA LEU A 115 5.34 -16.91 -7.56
C LEU A 115 6.41 -18.01 -7.62
N ALA A 116 7.10 -18.28 -6.51
CA ALA A 116 8.09 -19.36 -6.44
C ALA A 116 7.46 -20.74 -6.70
N ASN A 117 6.27 -21.01 -6.17
CA ASN A 117 5.55 -22.26 -6.42
C ASN A 117 5.09 -22.40 -7.87
N LYS A 118 4.65 -21.31 -8.51
CA LYS A 118 4.32 -21.30 -9.95
C LYS A 118 5.55 -21.54 -10.83
N MET A 119 6.70 -20.97 -10.48
CA MET A 119 7.94 -21.17 -11.22
C MET A 119 8.57 -22.56 -10.99
N GLY A 120 8.33 -23.18 -9.82
CA GLY A 120 8.80 -24.54 -9.51
C GLY A 120 7.96 -25.67 -10.12
N GLY A 121 6.79 -25.37 -10.69
CA GLY A 121 5.85 -26.35 -11.23
C GLY A 121 6.08 -26.78 -12.69
N GLU A 122 7.00 -26.14 -13.42
CA GLU A 122 7.25 -26.42 -14.85
C GLU A 122 8.58 -27.13 -15.13
N GLY A 123 9.32 -27.55 -14.08
CA GLY A 123 10.69 -28.08 -14.22
C GLY A 123 10.90 -29.58 -13.93
N ALA A 124 9.84 -30.36 -13.68
CA ALA A 124 10.00 -31.77 -13.28
C ALA A 124 9.01 -32.70 -14.01
N SER A 125 9.20 -32.91 -15.32
CA SER A 125 8.74 -34.12 -16.00
C SER A 125 9.46 -34.31 -17.34
N HIS A 126 10.73 -34.72 -17.29
CA HIS A 126 11.35 -35.39 -18.43
C HIS A 126 12.47 -36.33 -17.93
N ASP A 127 12.08 -37.28 -17.08
CA ASP A 127 12.83 -38.53 -16.93
C ASP A 127 11.85 -39.64 -17.30
N ASP A 128 12.33 -40.60 -18.08
CA ASP A 128 11.64 -41.79 -18.62
C ASP A 128 11.00 -41.60 -19.99
N LEU A 129 11.79 -41.83 -21.06
CA LEU A 129 11.43 -42.56 -22.28
C LEU A 129 12.63 -42.54 -23.25
N ASP A 130 13.65 -43.36 -22.98
CA ASP A 130 14.66 -43.75 -23.97
C ASP A 130 14.70 -45.29 -23.99
N ASP A 131 13.66 -45.87 -24.61
CA ASP A 131 13.70 -47.26 -25.09
C ASP A 131 14.31 -47.21 -26.51
N PRO A 132 15.32 -48.04 -26.84
CA PRO A 132 16.05 -47.89 -28.10
C PRO A 132 15.18 -48.28 -29.30
N PRO A 133 15.39 -47.65 -30.48
CA PRO A 133 14.53 -47.88 -31.64
C PRO A 133 14.73 -49.29 -32.24
N GLU A 134 13.63 -49.99 -32.47
CA GLU A 134 13.59 -51.20 -33.32
C GLU A 134 13.94 -50.83 -34.77
N GLU A 135 14.93 -51.51 -35.34
CA GLU A 135 15.28 -51.44 -36.76
C GLU A 135 14.25 -52.25 -37.56
N ASP A 136 13.38 -51.57 -38.32
CA ASP A 136 12.59 -52.21 -39.38
C ASP A 136 13.20 -51.87 -40.76
N GLU A 137 13.53 -52.93 -41.48
CA GLU A 137 14.12 -52.98 -42.81
C GLU A 137 13.10 -52.50 -43.87
N ASP A 138 13.34 -51.34 -44.49
CA ASP A 138 12.59 -50.93 -45.69
C ASP A 138 13.17 -51.60 -46.95
N GLU A 139 12.53 -52.69 -47.40
CA GLU A 139 12.50 -53.08 -48.80
C GLU A 139 11.82 -51.99 -49.64
N VAL A 140 12.55 -51.34 -50.56
CA VAL A 140 11.93 -50.92 -51.83
C VAL A 140 12.88 -51.17 -52.99
N SER A 141 12.39 -52.00 -53.90
CA SER A 141 12.90 -52.42 -55.20
C SER A 141 13.14 -51.29 -56.20
N GLU A 142 14.13 -51.56 -57.06
CA GLU A 142 14.42 -51.08 -58.42
C GLU A 142 13.35 -50.24 -59.14
N ASP A 143 13.74 -49.04 -59.59
CA ASP A 143 13.86 -48.65 -61.01
C ASP A 143 14.61 -47.30 -61.17
#